data_AF-A0A7V0LYC8-F1
#
_entry.id   AF-A0A7V0LYC8-F1
#
_cell.length_a   1.000
_cell.length_b   1.000
_cell.length_c   1.000
_cell.angle_alpha   90.00
_cell.angle_beta   90.00
_cell.angle_gamma   90.00
#
_symmetry.space_group_name_H-M   'P 1'
#
loop_
_entity.id
_entity.type
_entity.pdbx_description
1 polymer ?
#
loop_
_entity_poly.entity_id
_entity_poly.type
_entity_poly.pdbx_seq_one_letter_code
_entity_poly.pdbx_strand_id
1 'polypeptide(L)'
;MKNIIAVIAIIIVLVLIFSYTFQFIKNVSQGLNFTFEKKEISEKKPISKQTKQSPVIKSKNIKTGSLIDTSIISGPKQGEIINNTNEIVFEWEAKDFSKELEKEIKFETKVEEIDDNWKSTSSKKRTIKFPAGPKEYKFFVRAKTNDLIDLTPASRTFKINISPYFGKIKISGVKEKTSSHPSQITLSSNIDEKERINITDWNIKGYKGEITIPQGIEKYQPYGIVNDVFIDKNDKVYLLSDNSPFGANKNFRLNKCFGYYSNYQNFYPSFSKSCPKATYENLSDLNQYCQEFILDLSTCEIPNYSNNYNVSSNYNCTSYIQDRFNYTGCLKHHSQDKDFFKNYWYVYLSSNIVSDYRDTLYMYDKNNLFVNKYKYRY
;
A
#
# COMPACT_ATOMS: atom_id res chain seq x y z
N MET A 1 -58.38 -8.41 -15.21
CA MET A 1 -58.28 -7.06 -15.81
C MET A 1 -57.37 -6.10 -15.02
N LYS A 2 -57.52 -5.93 -13.70
CA LYS A 2 -56.66 -5.02 -12.91
C LYS A 2 -55.14 -5.26 -13.03
N ASN A 3 -54.70 -6.52 -13.08
CA ASN A 3 -53.26 -6.83 -13.18
C ASN A 3 -52.64 -6.54 -14.56
N ILE A 4 -53.44 -6.57 -15.63
CA ILE A 4 -52.94 -6.28 -16.99
C ILE A 4 -52.70 -4.77 -17.15
N ILE A 5 -53.58 -3.94 -16.57
CA ILE A 5 -53.44 -2.48 -16.59
C ILE A 5 -52.20 -2.03 -15.80
N ALA A 6 -51.89 -2.68 -14.68
CA ALA A 6 -50.70 -2.39 -13.89
C ALA A 6 -49.40 -2.72 -14.63
N VAL A 7 -49.35 -3.84 -15.36
CA VAL A 7 -48.17 -4.22 -16.16
C VAL A 7 -47.97 -3.28 -17.34
N ILE A 8 -49.04 -2.86 -18.02
CA ILE A 8 -48.96 -1.89 -19.13
C ILE A 8 -48.46 -0.53 -18.62
N ALA A 9 -48.91 -0.07 -17.45
CA ALA A 9 -48.43 1.17 -16.86
C ALA A 9 -46.93 1.14 -16.54
N ILE A 10 -46.42 0.02 -16.01
CA ILE A 10 -44.99 -0.15 -15.72
C ILE A 10 -44.16 -0.15 -17.00
N ILE A 11 -44.63 -0.81 -18.06
CA ILE A 11 -43.93 -0.84 -19.35
C ILE A 11 -43.86 0.57 -19.96
N ILE A 12 -44.95 1.35 -19.88
CA ILE A 12 -44.96 2.74 -20.40
C ILE A 12 -43.97 3.61 -19.61
N VAL A 13 -43.90 3.47 -18.29
CA VAL A 13 -42.93 4.23 -17.46
C VAL A 13 -41.50 3.85 -17.82
N LEU A 14 -41.21 2.56 -18.03
CA LEU A 14 -39.87 2.10 -18.43
C LEU A 14 -39.47 2.60 -19.82
N VAL A 15 -40.39 2.62 -20.79
CA VAL A 15 -40.14 3.17 -22.13
C VAL A 15 -39.88 4.68 -22.08
N LEU A 16 -40.62 5.43 -21.25
CA LEU A 16 -40.39 6.86 -21.06
C LEU A 16 -39.03 7.15 -20.41
N ILE A 17 -38.63 6.38 -19.40
CA ILE A 17 -37.30 6.51 -18.77
C ILE A 17 -36.18 6.21 -19.78
N PHE A 18 -36.33 5.17 -20.60
CA PHE A 18 -35.35 4.82 -21.63
C PHE A 18 -35.25 5.88 -22.74
N SER A 19 -36.36 6.53 -23.08
CA SER A 19 -36.35 7.61 -24.08
C SER A 19 -35.62 8.88 -23.58
N TYR A 20 -35.74 9.20 -22.29
CA TYR A 20 -35.05 10.33 -21.66
C TYR A 20 -33.53 10.10 -21.53
N THR A 21 -33.10 8.88 -21.18
CA THR A 21 -31.66 8.59 -21.05
C THR A 21 -30.95 8.56 -22.41
N PHE A 22 -31.64 8.13 -23.48
CA PHE A 22 -31.07 8.13 -24.83
C PHE A 22 -30.90 9.54 -25.42
N GLN A 23 -31.80 10.48 -25.08
CA GLN A 23 -31.65 11.90 -25.47
C GLN A 23 -30.48 12.59 -24.73
N PHE A 24 -30.20 12.20 -23.49
CA PHE A 24 -29.08 12.73 -22.72
C PHE A 24 -27.72 12.30 -23.30
N ILE A 25 -27.59 11.05 -23.77
CA ILE A 25 -26.33 10.53 -24.34
C ILE A 25 -25.99 11.23 -25.68
N LYS A 26 -26.98 11.56 -26.52
CA LYS A 26 -26.76 12.32 -27.75
C LYS A 26 -26.28 13.76 -27.51
N ASN A 27 -26.72 14.40 -26.43
CA ASN A 27 -26.33 15.78 -26.11
C ASN A 27 -24.93 15.87 -25.46
N VAL A 28 -24.42 14.81 -24.85
CA VAL A 28 -23.06 14.78 -24.27
C VAL A 28 -21.99 14.50 -25.34
N SER A 29 -22.32 13.78 -26.42
CA SER A 29 -21.35 13.49 -27.49
C SER A 29 -21.07 14.66 -28.44
N GLN A 30 -21.80 15.78 -28.34
CA GLN A 30 -21.62 16.96 -29.20
C GLN A 30 -20.84 18.11 -28.52
N GLY A 31 -20.36 17.93 -27.28
CA GLY A 31 -19.73 19.00 -26.49
C GLY A 31 -18.22 18.87 -26.24
N LEU A 32 -17.51 17.91 -26.84
CA LEU A 32 -16.08 17.65 -26.60
C LEU A 32 -15.27 17.66 -27.90
N ASN A 33 -15.14 18.83 -28.52
CA ASN A 33 -14.10 19.10 -29.52
C ASN A 33 -12.89 19.73 -28.81
N PHE A 34 -11.93 18.90 -28.41
CA PHE A 34 -10.61 19.38 -28.00
C PHE A 34 -9.76 19.63 -29.25
N THR A 35 -9.67 20.90 -29.65
CA THR A 35 -8.73 21.36 -30.67
C THR A 35 -7.34 21.45 -30.04
N PHE A 36 -6.46 20.49 -30.34
CA PHE A 36 -5.04 20.61 -30.01
C PHE A 36 -4.36 21.56 -31.00
N GLU A 37 -4.13 22.79 -30.56
CA GLU A 37 -3.35 23.77 -31.30
C GLU A 37 -1.87 23.35 -31.30
N LYS A 38 -1.38 22.95 -32.48
CA LYS A 38 0.00 22.53 -32.70
C LYS A 38 0.90 23.77 -32.67
N LYS A 39 1.54 24.04 -31.54
CA LYS A 39 2.52 25.13 -31.43
C LYS A 39 3.80 24.72 -32.16
N GLU A 40 4.03 25.30 -33.34
CA GLU A 40 5.28 25.21 -34.09
C GLU A 40 6.43 25.77 -33.22
N ILE A 41 7.43 24.94 -32.94
CA ILE A 41 8.70 25.36 -32.36
C ILE A 41 9.69 25.46 -33.52
N SER A 42 10.09 26.69 -33.82
CA SER A 42 11.06 27.03 -34.87
C SER A 42 12.42 26.38 -34.59
N GLU A 43 13.01 25.77 -35.62
CA GLU A 43 14.42 25.39 -35.66
C GLU A 43 15.32 26.59 -35.33
N LYS A 44 16.20 26.42 -34.33
CA LYS A 44 17.41 27.25 -34.19
C LYS A 44 18.63 26.39 -34.52
N LYS A 45 19.34 26.82 -35.57
CA LYS A 45 20.69 26.38 -35.97
C LYS A 45 21.70 26.49 -34.82
N PRO A 46 22.79 25.69 -34.85
CA PRO A 46 23.67 25.49 -33.70
C PRO A 46 24.65 26.65 -33.55
N ILE A 47 24.74 27.20 -32.33
CA ILE A 47 25.79 28.11 -31.91
C ILE A 47 26.87 27.29 -31.21
N SER A 48 28.05 27.28 -31.83
CA SER A 48 29.33 26.82 -31.29
C SER A 48 29.59 27.46 -29.91
N LYS A 49 29.88 26.63 -28.90
CA LYS A 49 30.53 27.07 -27.66
C LYS A 49 31.76 26.23 -27.39
N GLN A 50 32.88 26.95 -27.43
CA GLN A 50 34.23 26.51 -27.17
C GLN A 50 34.36 25.87 -25.79
N THR A 51 34.95 24.68 -25.78
CA THR A 51 35.37 23.94 -24.59
C THR A 51 36.52 24.69 -23.91
N LYS A 52 36.30 25.18 -22.69
CA LYS A 52 37.41 25.56 -21.79
C LYS A 52 38.08 24.28 -21.29
N GLN A 53 39.36 24.13 -21.61
CA GLN A 53 40.24 23.08 -21.10
C GLN A 53 40.46 23.24 -19.59
N SER A 54 40.27 22.16 -18.85
CA SER A 54 40.84 21.92 -17.52
C SER A 54 41.93 20.83 -17.62
N PRO A 55 42.87 20.79 -16.66
CA PRO A 55 44.27 20.52 -16.97
C PRO A 55 44.60 19.06 -17.31
N VAL A 56 45.53 18.94 -18.26
CA VAL A 56 46.19 17.70 -18.67
C VAL A 56 46.86 17.03 -17.47
N ILE A 57 46.25 15.95 -16.99
CA ILE A 57 46.95 14.94 -16.19
C ILE A 57 47.84 14.15 -17.16
N LYS A 58 49.15 14.16 -16.90
CA LYS A 58 50.18 13.48 -17.68
C LYS A 58 49.82 11.99 -17.88
N SER A 59 49.53 11.64 -19.13
CA SER A 59 49.32 10.28 -19.61
C SER A 59 50.62 9.48 -19.52
N LYS A 60 50.68 8.49 -18.62
CA LYS A 60 51.60 7.35 -18.75
C LYS A 60 51.07 6.45 -19.88
N ASN A 61 51.96 6.04 -20.78
CA ASN A 61 51.68 5.12 -21.89
C ASN A 61 51.02 3.82 -21.42
N ILE A 62 49.70 3.72 -21.59
CA ILE A 62 48.93 2.47 -21.42
C ILE A 62 49.09 1.68 -22.72
N LYS A 63 49.68 0.48 -22.66
CA LYS A 63 49.79 -0.41 -23.83
C LYS A 63 48.39 -0.84 -24.26
N THR A 64 48.03 -0.55 -25.50
CA THR A 64 46.74 -0.85 -26.12
C THR A 64 46.71 -2.27 -26.69
N GLY A 65 46.01 -3.16 -25.98
CA GLY A 65 45.69 -4.55 -26.35
C GLY A 65 45.22 -5.26 -25.07
N SER A 66 43.97 -5.74 -25.01
CA SER A 66 43.37 -6.24 -23.76
C SER A 66 44.02 -7.56 -23.33
N LEU A 67 45.14 -7.47 -22.62
CA LEU A 67 45.81 -8.62 -21.99
C LEU A 67 45.07 -9.06 -20.72
N ILE A 68 44.04 -8.35 -20.29
CA ILE A 68 43.19 -8.69 -19.14
C ILE A 68 41.75 -8.75 -19.63
N ASP A 69 41.05 -9.82 -19.29
CA ASP A 69 39.64 -10.03 -19.59
C ASP A 69 38.86 -10.23 -18.29
N THR A 70 37.66 -9.67 -18.21
CA THR A 70 36.78 -9.78 -17.05
C THR A 70 35.57 -10.63 -17.39
N SER A 71 35.11 -11.45 -16.46
CA SER A 71 33.92 -12.27 -16.66
C SER A 71 33.03 -12.23 -15.42
N ILE A 72 31.72 -12.09 -15.65
CA ILE A 72 30.71 -12.20 -14.58
C ILE A 72 30.37 -13.68 -14.41
N ILE A 73 30.68 -14.23 -13.24
CA ILE A 73 30.53 -15.66 -12.92
C ILE A 73 29.24 -15.95 -12.14
N SER A 74 28.68 -14.96 -11.45
CA SER A 74 27.42 -15.08 -10.70
C SER A 74 26.61 -13.79 -10.73
N GLY A 75 25.29 -13.93 -10.58
CA GLY A 75 24.28 -12.88 -10.70
C GLY A 75 23.26 -13.17 -11.81
N PRO A 76 22.42 -12.18 -12.16
CA PRO A 76 21.42 -12.33 -13.21
C PRO A 76 22.05 -12.67 -14.56
N LYS A 77 21.43 -13.62 -15.27
CA LYS A 77 21.75 -13.96 -16.66
C LYS A 77 21.32 -12.83 -17.60
N GLN A 78 21.87 -12.85 -18.82
CA GLN A 78 21.47 -11.90 -19.86
C GLN A 78 19.97 -12.03 -20.14
N GLY A 79 19.23 -10.93 -19.97
CA GLY A 79 17.79 -10.85 -20.16
C GLY A 79 16.95 -11.41 -19.01
N GLU A 80 17.55 -11.84 -17.89
CA GLU A 80 16.82 -12.45 -16.78
C GLU A 80 15.83 -11.46 -16.13
N ILE A 81 14.67 -11.95 -15.71
CA ILE A 81 13.65 -11.19 -15.00
C ILE A 81 13.65 -11.64 -13.53
N ILE A 82 14.04 -10.74 -12.63
CA ILE A 82 14.05 -10.95 -11.19
C ILE A 82 12.73 -10.44 -10.61
N ASN A 83 11.92 -11.33 -10.05
CA ASN A 83 10.55 -11.06 -9.62
C ASN A 83 10.29 -11.23 -8.12
N ASN A 84 11.33 -11.45 -7.31
CA ASN A 84 11.17 -11.81 -5.89
C ASN A 84 12.12 -11.06 -4.92
N THR A 85 13.04 -10.24 -5.44
CA THR A 85 14.00 -9.45 -4.66
C THR A 85 14.44 -8.21 -5.44
N ASN A 86 14.86 -7.17 -4.72
CA ASN A 86 15.62 -6.06 -5.30
C ASN A 86 17.08 -6.05 -4.86
N GLU A 87 17.52 -7.01 -4.07
CA GLU A 87 18.92 -7.14 -3.67
C GLU A 87 19.58 -8.22 -4.52
N ILE A 88 20.60 -7.83 -5.27
CA ILE A 88 21.32 -8.70 -6.19
C ILE A 88 22.80 -8.68 -5.85
N VAL A 89 23.40 -9.86 -5.84
CA VAL A 89 24.84 -10.06 -5.70
C VAL A 89 25.42 -10.39 -7.07
N PHE A 90 26.40 -9.62 -7.51
CA PHE A 90 27.23 -9.92 -8.67
C PHE A 90 28.58 -10.44 -8.19
N GLU A 91 29.08 -11.48 -8.86
CA GLU A 91 30.45 -11.98 -8.67
C GLU A 91 31.15 -12.07 -10.01
N TRP A 92 32.45 -11.82 -10.01
CA TRP A 92 33.25 -11.76 -11.22
C TRP A 92 34.70 -12.23 -10.99
N GLU A 93 35.36 -12.51 -12.10
CA GLU A 93 36.77 -12.85 -12.15
C GLU A 93 37.48 -12.08 -13.26
N ALA A 94 38.80 -12.02 -13.17
CA ALA A 94 39.65 -11.52 -14.24
C ALA A 94 40.64 -12.62 -14.65
N LYS A 95 40.93 -12.71 -15.94
CA LYS A 95 42.01 -13.51 -16.50
C LYS A 95 43.05 -12.58 -17.08
N ASP A 96 44.28 -12.72 -16.60
CA ASP A 96 45.43 -11.98 -17.11
C ASP A 96 46.28 -12.88 -18.02
N PHE A 97 46.29 -12.55 -19.30
CA PHE A 97 47.05 -13.22 -20.35
C PHE A 97 48.43 -12.60 -20.58
N SER A 98 48.79 -11.52 -19.86
CA SER A 98 50.08 -10.82 -20.02
C SER A 98 51.28 -11.61 -19.49
N LYS A 99 51.06 -12.71 -18.74
CA LYS A 99 52.09 -13.43 -17.96
C LYS A 99 52.86 -12.55 -16.95
N GLU A 100 52.45 -11.29 -16.72
CA GLU A 100 52.98 -10.41 -15.65
C GLU A 100 52.23 -10.68 -14.34
N LEU A 101 52.39 -11.90 -13.80
CA LEU A 101 51.59 -12.46 -12.69
C LEU A 101 51.82 -11.85 -11.30
N GLU A 102 52.29 -10.60 -11.20
CA GLU A 102 52.62 -9.97 -9.90
C GLU A 102 51.85 -8.67 -9.62
N LYS A 103 51.01 -8.20 -10.54
CA LYS A 103 50.30 -6.91 -10.37
C LYS A 103 48.97 -7.10 -9.63
N GLU A 104 48.74 -6.27 -8.61
CA GLU A 104 47.47 -6.22 -7.89
C GLU A 104 46.34 -5.81 -8.85
N ILE A 105 45.43 -6.74 -9.14
CA ILE A 105 44.23 -6.49 -9.95
C ILE A 105 43.17 -5.82 -9.08
N LYS A 106 42.69 -4.67 -9.53
CA LYS A 106 41.50 -4.00 -9.03
C LYS A 106 40.38 -4.10 -10.06
N PHE A 107 39.16 -3.87 -9.61
CA PHE A 107 37.97 -3.89 -10.43
C PHE A 107 37.29 -2.54 -10.39
N GLU A 108 36.63 -2.19 -11.49
CA GLU A 108 35.72 -1.07 -11.57
C GLU A 108 34.33 -1.61 -11.95
N THR A 109 33.30 -1.21 -11.21
CA THR A 109 31.91 -1.62 -11.48
C THR A 109 31.03 -0.40 -11.74
N LYS A 110 29.99 -0.58 -12.56
CA LYS A 110 28.99 0.45 -12.82
C LYS A 110 27.63 -0.18 -13.08
N VAL A 111 26.58 0.38 -12.50
CA VAL A 111 25.20 0.12 -12.90
C VAL A 111 24.64 1.38 -13.57
N GLU A 112 24.12 1.22 -14.79
CA GLU A 112 23.42 2.30 -15.48
C GLU A 112 22.25 2.83 -14.63
N GLU A 113 22.14 4.16 -14.56
CA GLU A 113 21.08 4.89 -13.82
C GLU A 113 21.08 4.76 -12.29
N ILE A 114 22.03 4.03 -11.71
CA ILE A 114 22.25 3.98 -10.26
C ILE A 114 23.60 4.61 -9.88
N ASP A 115 24.63 4.35 -10.67
CA ASP A 115 25.97 4.86 -10.42
C ASP A 115 26.28 6.03 -11.36
N ASP A 116 26.61 7.20 -10.80
CA ASP A 116 27.05 8.36 -11.58
C ASP A 116 28.35 8.05 -12.36
N ASN A 117 29.25 7.29 -11.74
CA ASN A 117 30.58 6.95 -12.27
C ASN A 117 31.00 5.53 -11.89
N TRP A 118 32.08 5.03 -12.52
CA TRP A 118 32.72 3.76 -12.17
C TRP A 118 33.17 3.74 -10.71
N LYS A 119 32.85 2.67 -9.99
CA LYS A 119 33.22 2.42 -8.60
C LYS A 119 34.36 1.42 -8.51
N SER A 120 35.52 1.86 -8.03
CA SER A 120 36.71 1.02 -7.86
C SER A 120 36.61 0.13 -6.61
N THR A 121 37.09 -1.11 -6.69
CA THR A 121 37.08 -2.10 -5.60
C THR A 121 38.15 -3.17 -5.81
N SER A 122 38.67 -3.74 -4.73
CA SER A 122 39.50 -4.96 -4.79
C SER A 122 38.66 -6.25 -4.59
N SER A 123 37.40 -6.11 -4.21
CA SER A 123 36.47 -7.24 -4.04
C SER A 123 36.11 -7.86 -5.40
N LYS A 124 35.88 -9.18 -5.40
CA LYS A 124 35.35 -9.94 -6.54
C LYS A 124 33.82 -10.04 -6.54
N LYS A 125 33.17 -9.30 -5.65
CA LYS A 125 31.71 -9.27 -5.51
C LYS A 125 31.18 -7.90 -5.12
N ARG A 126 29.95 -7.60 -5.52
CA ARG A 126 29.19 -6.42 -5.10
C ARG A 126 27.71 -6.77 -4.93
N THR A 127 27.19 -6.43 -3.77
CA THR A 127 25.74 -6.44 -3.48
C THR A 127 25.15 -5.09 -3.81
N ILE A 128 24.04 -5.08 -4.54
CA ILE A 128 23.36 -3.85 -4.97
C ILE A 128 21.88 -4.00 -4.65
N LYS A 129 21.32 -2.99 -3.99
CA LYS A 129 19.88 -2.88 -3.76
C LYS A 129 19.28 -1.95 -4.79
N PHE A 130 18.48 -2.50 -5.69
CA PHE A 130 17.83 -1.80 -6.77
C PHE A 130 16.57 -1.07 -6.28
N PRO A 131 16.22 0.08 -6.88
CA PRO A 131 14.90 0.68 -6.69
C PRO A 131 13.79 -0.32 -6.98
N ALA A 132 12.73 -0.29 -6.18
CA ALA A 132 11.53 -1.09 -6.40
C ALA A 132 10.76 -0.59 -7.64
N GLY A 133 10.00 -1.48 -8.26
CA GLY A 133 9.26 -1.21 -9.49
C GLY A 133 9.89 -1.87 -10.73
N PRO A 134 9.07 -2.15 -11.77
CA PRO A 134 9.57 -2.77 -12.98
C PRO A 134 10.55 -1.87 -13.74
N LYS A 135 11.78 -2.34 -13.95
CA LYS A 135 12.81 -1.60 -14.69
C LYS A 135 13.92 -2.51 -15.20
N GLU A 136 14.47 -2.18 -16.36
CA GLU A 136 15.66 -2.83 -16.91
C GLU A 136 16.93 -2.13 -16.41
N TYR A 137 17.95 -2.90 -16.09
CA TYR A 137 19.25 -2.42 -15.64
C TYR A 137 20.37 -3.12 -16.41
N LYS A 138 21.50 -2.41 -16.54
CA LYS A 138 22.73 -2.96 -17.08
C LYS A 138 23.86 -2.79 -16.08
N PHE A 139 24.43 -3.92 -15.67
CA PHE A 139 25.61 -3.98 -14.82
C PHE A 139 26.85 -4.15 -15.70
N PHE A 140 27.91 -3.43 -15.36
CA PHE A 140 29.22 -3.52 -15.97
C PHE A 140 30.29 -3.79 -14.92
N VAL A 141 31.28 -4.59 -15.28
CA VAL A 141 32.50 -4.77 -14.51
C VAL A 141 33.70 -4.89 -15.44
N ARG A 142 34.81 -4.29 -15.05
CA ARG A 142 36.10 -4.40 -15.75
C ARG A 142 37.24 -4.50 -14.76
N ALA A 143 38.27 -5.25 -15.11
CA ALA A 143 39.51 -5.34 -14.40
C ALA A 143 40.45 -4.19 -14.78
N LYS A 144 41.32 -3.83 -13.84
CA LYS A 144 42.29 -2.75 -13.98
C LYS A 144 43.51 -3.04 -13.12
N THR A 145 44.69 -2.80 -13.67
CA THR A 145 45.95 -2.70 -12.94
C THR A 145 46.47 -1.27 -13.02
N ASN A 146 47.68 -1.00 -12.52
CA ASN A 146 48.29 0.32 -12.64
C ASN A 146 48.53 0.74 -14.11
N ASP A 147 48.72 -0.22 -15.01
CA ASP A 147 49.15 0.03 -16.39
C ASP A 147 48.16 -0.48 -17.44
N LEU A 148 47.22 -1.34 -17.06
CA LEU A 148 46.27 -1.99 -17.97
C LEU A 148 44.83 -1.79 -17.49
N ILE A 149 43.91 -1.71 -18.44
CA ILE A 149 42.49 -1.70 -18.18
C ILE A 149 41.81 -2.60 -19.21
N ASP A 150 40.84 -3.37 -18.76
CA ASP A 150 39.97 -4.11 -19.65
C ASP A 150 39.07 -3.11 -20.40
N LEU A 151 39.27 -3.05 -21.72
CA LEU A 151 38.58 -2.14 -22.64
C LEU A 151 37.22 -2.67 -23.08
N THR A 152 36.91 -3.93 -22.77
CA THR A 152 35.66 -4.64 -23.10
C THR A 152 34.98 -5.11 -21.82
N PRO A 153 34.43 -4.20 -21.00
CA PRO A 153 33.83 -4.57 -19.73
C PRO A 153 32.78 -5.66 -19.90
N ALA A 154 32.87 -6.70 -19.08
CA ALA A 154 31.79 -7.67 -18.96
C ALA A 154 30.51 -6.95 -18.53
N SER A 155 29.39 -7.32 -19.16
CA SER A 155 28.11 -6.74 -18.82
C SER A 155 26.96 -7.74 -18.81
N ARG A 156 25.94 -7.43 -18.02
CA ARG A 156 24.68 -8.16 -17.94
C ARG A 156 23.53 -7.16 -17.97
N THR A 157 22.60 -7.34 -18.90
CA THR A 157 21.30 -6.66 -18.87
C THR A 157 20.27 -7.58 -18.24
N PHE A 158 19.46 -7.09 -17.32
CA PHE A 158 18.41 -7.85 -16.62
C PHE A 158 17.29 -6.91 -16.20
N LYS A 159 16.15 -7.47 -15.80
CA LYS A 159 14.97 -6.71 -15.37
C LYS A 159 14.66 -7.00 -13.92
N ILE A 160 14.44 -5.96 -13.13
CA ILE A 160 13.68 -6.08 -11.88
C ILE A 160 12.20 -5.99 -12.27
N ASN A 161 11.39 -6.92 -11.79
CA ASN A 161 9.94 -6.95 -12.00
C ASN A 161 9.22 -7.26 -10.69
N ILE A 162 9.44 -6.39 -9.71
CA ILE A 162 8.75 -6.41 -8.41
C ILE A 162 7.86 -5.18 -8.29
N SER A 163 6.93 -5.22 -7.34
CA SER A 163 6.01 -4.11 -7.10
C SER A 163 6.76 -2.83 -6.70
N PRO A 164 6.32 -1.63 -7.13
CA PRO A 164 6.76 -0.37 -6.54
C PRO A 164 6.53 -0.30 -5.01
N TYR A 165 5.63 -1.13 -4.48
CA TYR A 165 5.31 -1.24 -3.06
C TYR A 165 6.17 -2.29 -2.33
N PHE A 166 7.17 -2.88 -2.99
CA PHE A 166 8.01 -3.93 -2.43
C PHE A 166 8.62 -3.51 -1.08
N GLY A 167 8.31 -4.28 -0.04
CA GLY A 167 8.77 -4.03 1.33
C GLY A 167 8.12 -2.83 2.04
N LYS A 168 7.25 -2.06 1.39
CA LYS A 168 6.48 -0.95 2.01
C LYS A 168 5.32 -1.46 2.85
N ILE A 169 4.60 -2.46 2.34
CA ILE A 169 3.58 -3.20 3.07
C ILE A 169 4.09 -4.62 3.29
N LYS A 170 4.01 -5.12 4.52
CA LYS A 170 4.52 -6.44 4.89
C LYS A 170 3.45 -7.25 5.59
N ILE A 171 3.47 -8.56 5.36
CA ILE A 171 2.80 -9.48 6.26
C ILE A 171 3.66 -9.55 7.53
N SER A 172 3.11 -9.07 8.64
CA SER A 172 3.82 -8.95 9.92
C SER A 172 3.50 -10.08 10.90
N GLY A 173 2.46 -10.87 10.63
CA GLY A 173 2.08 -12.00 11.47
C GLY A 173 0.92 -12.80 10.90
N VAL A 174 0.88 -14.08 11.26
CA VAL A 174 -0.17 -15.03 10.89
C VAL A 174 -0.62 -15.74 12.16
N LYS A 175 -1.93 -15.85 12.36
CA LYS A 175 -2.55 -16.66 13.41
C LYS A 175 -3.52 -17.64 12.77
N GLU A 176 -3.49 -18.87 13.25
CA GLU A 176 -4.41 -19.90 12.80
C GLU A 176 -5.78 -19.77 13.45
N LYS A 177 -6.76 -20.39 12.78
CA LYS A 177 -8.09 -20.53 13.31
C LYS A 177 -8.05 -21.48 14.51
N THR A 178 -8.70 -21.09 15.60
CA THR A 178 -8.96 -21.93 16.76
C THR A 178 -10.47 -22.10 16.95
N SER A 179 -10.88 -22.80 18.01
CA SER A 179 -12.30 -22.86 18.40
C SER A 179 -12.86 -21.50 18.83
N SER A 180 -12.00 -20.57 19.29
CA SER A 180 -12.40 -19.29 19.85
C SER A 180 -12.15 -18.09 18.94
N HIS A 181 -11.31 -18.23 17.90
CA HIS A 181 -10.93 -17.12 17.04
C HIS A 181 -10.72 -17.55 15.59
N PRO A 182 -11.02 -16.68 14.60
CA PRO A 182 -10.73 -16.96 13.20
C PRO A 182 -9.23 -16.91 12.90
N SER A 183 -8.83 -17.41 11.73
CA SER A 183 -7.47 -17.16 11.28
C SER A 183 -7.31 -15.68 10.91
N GLN A 184 -6.09 -15.19 11.10
CA GLN A 184 -5.76 -13.78 10.93
C GLN A 184 -4.42 -13.65 10.22
N ILE A 185 -4.39 -12.90 9.13
CA ILE A 185 -3.16 -12.39 8.52
C ILE A 185 -3.08 -10.90 8.86
N THR A 186 -1.95 -10.47 9.42
CA THR A 186 -1.73 -9.06 9.78
C THR A 186 -0.81 -8.43 8.75
N LEU A 187 -1.26 -7.36 8.12
CA LEU A 187 -0.42 -6.48 7.33
C LEU A 187 -0.01 -5.28 8.17
N SER A 188 1.21 -4.80 7.97
CA SER A 188 1.71 -3.57 8.58
C SER A 188 2.35 -2.68 7.52
N SER A 189 2.12 -1.37 7.61
CA SER A 189 2.82 -0.41 6.77
C SER A 189 4.12 0.09 7.38
N ASN A 190 5.12 0.29 6.53
CA ASN A 190 6.35 1.01 6.82
C ASN A 190 6.59 2.00 5.67
N ILE A 191 5.81 3.07 5.66
CA ILE A 191 5.77 4.09 4.61
C ILE A 191 5.94 5.49 5.19
N ASP A 192 6.25 6.45 4.32
CA ASP A 192 6.43 7.85 4.70
C ASP A 192 5.09 8.49 5.12
N GLU A 193 5.14 9.57 5.93
CA GLU A 193 3.92 10.21 6.49
C GLU A 193 2.94 10.76 5.47
N LYS A 194 3.44 11.11 4.28
CA LYS A 194 2.63 11.66 3.19
C LYS A 194 2.21 10.60 2.18
N GLU A 195 2.70 9.37 2.33
CA GLU A 195 2.37 8.27 1.44
C GLU A 195 1.09 7.58 1.91
N ARG A 196 0.21 7.31 0.95
CA ARG A 196 -1.04 6.56 1.14
C ARG A 196 -1.13 5.52 0.03
N ILE A 197 -1.26 4.25 0.42
CA ILE A 197 -1.25 3.12 -0.52
C ILE A 197 -2.63 2.49 -0.59
N ASN A 198 -3.17 2.37 -1.81
CA ASN A 198 -4.36 1.56 -2.06
C ASN A 198 -3.97 0.07 -2.15
N ILE A 199 -4.56 -0.74 -1.27
CA ILE A 199 -4.34 -2.19 -1.23
C ILE A 199 -5.56 -3.02 -1.66
N THR A 200 -6.64 -2.37 -2.10
CA THR A 200 -7.74 -3.09 -2.72
C THR A 200 -7.25 -3.83 -3.97
N ASP A 201 -7.80 -5.02 -4.17
CA ASP A 201 -7.45 -5.95 -5.23
C ASP A 201 -6.02 -6.51 -5.16
N TRP A 202 -5.30 -6.28 -4.07
CA TRP A 202 -4.07 -7.00 -3.80
C TRP A 202 -4.39 -8.45 -3.45
N ASN A 203 -3.50 -9.35 -3.86
CA ASN A 203 -3.72 -10.77 -3.74
C ASN A 203 -2.71 -11.40 -2.77
N ILE A 204 -3.17 -12.32 -1.94
CA ILE A 204 -2.34 -13.11 -1.04
C ILE A 204 -2.54 -14.59 -1.36
N LYS A 205 -1.43 -15.28 -1.67
CA LYS A 205 -1.39 -16.69 -2.03
C LYS A 205 -0.66 -17.48 -0.96
N GLY A 206 -1.22 -18.61 -0.56
CA GLY A 206 -0.59 -19.60 0.30
C GLY A 206 -0.87 -21.01 -0.21
N TYR A 207 -0.48 -22.01 0.56
CA TYR A 207 -0.70 -23.41 0.19
C TYR A 207 -2.18 -23.77 0.04
N LYS A 208 -3.04 -23.23 0.92
CA LYS A 208 -4.49 -23.54 0.93
C LYS A 208 -5.30 -22.76 -0.10
N GLY A 209 -4.69 -21.85 -0.85
CA GLY A 209 -5.36 -21.07 -1.88
C GLY A 209 -4.94 -19.60 -1.89
N GLU A 210 -5.79 -18.77 -2.50
CA GLU A 210 -5.56 -17.34 -2.64
C GLU A 210 -6.77 -16.53 -2.19
N ILE A 211 -6.52 -15.32 -1.71
CA ILE A 211 -7.53 -14.31 -1.39
C ILE A 211 -7.17 -12.99 -2.05
N THR A 212 -8.20 -12.20 -2.32
CA THR A 212 -8.06 -10.84 -2.79
C THR A 212 -8.61 -9.90 -1.74
N ILE A 213 -7.91 -8.80 -1.46
CA ILE A 213 -8.34 -7.82 -0.47
C ILE A 213 -9.53 -7.04 -1.04
N PRO A 214 -10.73 -7.16 -0.44
CA PRO A 214 -11.93 -6.48 -0.91
C PRO A 214 -11.90 -4.98 -0.55
N GLN A 215 -12.92 -4.26 -1.01
CA GLN A 215 -13.23 -2.91 -0.58
C GLN A 215 -13.77 -2.86 0.86
N GLY A 216 -13.84 -1.67 1.45
CA GLY A 216 -14.36 -1.44 2.80
C GLY A 216 -14.91 -0.04 3.02
N ILE A 217 -15.38 0.22 4.24
CA ILE A 217 -15.98 1.49 4.65
C ILE A 217 -15.03 2.18 5.63
N GLU A 218 -14.27 3.15 5.15
CA GLU A 218 -13.29 3.87 5.98
C GLU A 218 -13.98 4.62 7.14
N LYS A 219 -14.98 5.44 6.83
CA LYS A 219 -15.86 6.06 7.82
C LYS A 219 -17.12 5.20 7.98
N TYR A 220 -17.02 4.17 8.81
CA TYR A 220 -18.11 3.21 8.97
C TYR A 220 -19.45 3.86 9.34
N GLN A 221 -20.48 3.48 8.60
CA GLN A 221 -21.90 3.76 8.84
C GLN A 221 -22.67 2.54 8.32
N PRO A 222 -23.81 2.14 8.92
CA PRO A 222 -24.57 0.97 8.48
C PRO A 222 -24.84 0.94 6.96
N TYR A 223 -25.19 2.10 6.40
CA TYR A 223 -25.46 2.31 4.98
C TYR A 223 -24.34 3.07 4.26
N GLY A 224 -23.11 3.01 4.80
CA GLY A 224 -21.95 3.68 4.23
C GLY A 224 -21.54 3.10 2.88
N ILE A 225 -20.96 3.97 2.04
CA ILE A 225 -20.42 3.61 0.73
C ILE A 225 -19.16 2.78 0.91
N VAL A 226 -19.12 1.64 0.23
CA VAL A 226 -17.95 0.75 0.16
C VAL A 226 -16.99 1.33 -0.88
N ASN A 227 -15.73 1.52 -0.48
CA ASN A 227 -14.67 2.14 -1.28
C ASN A 227 -13.36 1.36 -1.09
N ASP A 228 -12.34 1.75 -1.84
CA ASP A 228 -11.02 1.16 -1.73
C ASP A 228 -10.41 1.30 -0.32
N VAL A 229 -9.63 0.29 0.05
CA VAL A 229 -8.91 0.19 1.32
C VAL A 229 -7.55 0.86 1.14
N PHE A 230 -7.41 2.00 1.80
CA PHE A 230 -6.15 2.74 1.84
C PHE A 230 -5.43 2.52 3.16
N ILE A 231 -4.12 2.37 3.06
CA ILE A 231 -3.20 2.26 4.19
C ILE A 231 -2.34 3.52 4.26
N ASP A 232 -2.33 4.14 5.45
CA ASP A 232 -1.43 5.22 5.83
C ASP A 232 -0.25 4.69 6.68
N LYS A 233 0.68 5.56 7.07
CA LYS A 233 1.81 5.21 7.94
C LYS A 233 1.33 4.63 9.28
N ASN A 234 1.97 3.54 9.73
CA ASN A 234 1.70 2.81 10.97
C ASN A 234 0.34 2.11 11.06
N ASP A 235 -0.46 2.10 9.98
CA ASP A 235 -1.67 1.29 9.92
C ASP A 235 -1.35 -0.21 9.99
N LYS A 236 -2.29 -0.94 10.58
CA LYS A 236 -2.37 -2.39 10.56
C LYS A 236 -3.66 -2.82 9.89
N VAL A 237 -3.58 -3.86 9.07
CA VAL A 237 -4.75 -4.48 8.45
C VAL A 237 -4.88 -5.89 8.96
N TYR A 238 -6.02 -6.21 9.56
CA TYR A 238 -6.39 -7.55 9.95
C TYR A 238 -7.24 -8.16 8.84
N LEU A 239 -6.67 -9.14 8.15
CA LEU A 239 -7.39 -9.98 7.21
C LEU A 239 -7.88 -11.21 7.96
N LEU A 240 -9.20 -11.35 8.09
CA LEU A 240 -9.86 -12.30 8.98
C LEU A 240 -10.64 -13.31 8.15
N SER A 241 -10.53 -14.59 8.49
CA SER A 241 -11.24 -15.66 7.75
C SER A 241 -12.73 -15.76 8.05
N ASP A 242 -13.27 -14.90 8.93
CA ASP A 242 -14.67 -14.94 9.35
C ASP A 242 -15.56 -14.02 8.53
N ASN A 243 -16.85 -14.07 8.80
CA ASN A 243 -17.81 -13.07 8.39
C ASN A 243 -17.69 -11.81 9.25
N SER A 244 -17.95 -10.66 8.64
CA SER A 244 -18.01 -9.39 9.38
C SER A 244 -19.21 -9.39 10.34
N PRO A 245 -19.05 -8.88 11.58
CA PRO A 245 -20.16 -8.73 12.53
C PRO A 245 -21.24 -7.74 12.04
N PHE A 246 -20.94 -6.98 10.98
CA PHE A 246 -21.88 -6.04 10.37
C PHE A 246 -22.55 -6.58 9.09
N GLY A 247 -22.31 -7.85 8.75
CA GLY A 247 -22.86 -8.49 7.56
C GLY A 247 -21.88 -8.56 6.39
N ALA A 248 -22.30 -9.23 5.32
CA ALA A 248 -21.46 -9.51 4.17
C ALA A 248 -20.83 -8.24 3.56
N ASN A 249 -19.54 -8.32 3.21
CA ASN A 249 -18.77 -7.24 2.58
C ASN A 249 -18.66 -5.94 3.39
N LYS A 250 -18.91 -6.00 4.70
CA LYS A 250 -18.77 -4.84 5.60
C LYS A 250 -17.41 -4.85 6.30
N ASN A 251 -16.38 -4.52 5.53
CA ASN A 251 -15.03 -4.24 6.04
C ASN A 251 -14.97 -2.80 6.52
N PHE A 252 -14.14 -2.48 7.51
CA PHE A 252 -14.14 -1.15 8.10
C PHE A 252 -12.79 -0.72 8.66
N ARG A 253 -12.56 0.60 8.66
CA ARG A 253 -11.49 1.22 9.44
C ARG A 253 -12.03 1.55 10.82
N LEU A 254 -11.26 1.20 11.85
CA LEU A 254 -11.59 1.53 13.22
C LEU A 254 -11.54 3.06 13.41
N ASN A 255 -12.48 3.60 14.16
CA ASN A 255 -12.51 5.00 14.57
C ASN A 255 -12.84 5.11 16.06
N LYS A 256 -12.66 6.29 16.65
CA LYS A 256 -12.86 6.49 18.10
C LYS A 256 -14.28 6.17 18.60
N CYS A 257 -15.30 6.15 17.74
CA CYS A 257 -16.68 5.87 18.13
C CYS A 257 -16.98 4.36 18.24
N PHE A 258 -16.11 3.48 17.73
CA PHE A 258 -16.37 2.03 17.69
C PHE A 258 -16.53 1.38 19.06
N GLY A 259 -16.06 2.01 20.14
CA GLY A 259 -16.29 1.51 21.48
C GLY A 259 -17.78 1.36 21.81
N TYR A 260 -18.67 2.19 21.24
CA TYR A 260 -20.12 2.00 21.41
C TYR A 260 -20.64 0.69 20.80
N TYR A 261 -20.07 0.21 19.69
CA TYR A 261 -20.47 -1.08 19.11
C TYR A 261 -20.00 -2.29 19.92
N SER A 262 -18.93 -2.12 20.71
CA SER A 262 -18.42 -3.19 21.57
C SER A 262 -19.36 -3.56 22.74
N ASN A 263 -20.47 -2.83 22.90
CA ASN A 263 -21.56 -3.19 23.81
C ASN A 263 -22.53 -4.22 23.21
N TYR A 264 -22.54 -4.38 21.89
CA TYR A 264 -23.48 -5.25 21.17
C TYR A 264 -22.77 -6.37 20.40
N GLN A 265 -21.50 -6.19 20.08
CA GLN A 265 -20.73 -7.08 19.22
C GLN A 265 -19.35 -7.34 19.81
N ASN A 266 -18.88 -8.59 19.66
CA ASN A 266 -17.51 -8.95 19.98
C ASN A 266 -16.66 -8.84 18.72
N PHE A 267 -15.51 -8.20 18.83
CA PHE A 267 -14.57 -8.03 17.73
C PHE A 267 -13.31 -8.84 17.99
N TYR A 268 -12.81 -9.49 16.94
CA TYR A 268 -11.51 -10.12 16.93
C TYR A 268 -10.63 -9.53 15.83
N PRO A 269 -9.38 -9.13 16.13
CA PRO A 269 -8.84 -8.88 17.46
C PRO A 269 -9.68 -7.85 18.23
N SER A 270 -9.67 -7.97 19.56
CA SER A 270 -10.26 -6.93 20.40
C SER A 270 -9.48 -5.63 20.27
N PHE A 271 -10.17 -4.51 20.46
CA PHE A 271 -9.58 -3.17 20.47
C PHE A 271 -9.95 -2.43 21.75
N SER A 272 -9.14 -1.43 22.09
CA SER A 272 -9.40 -0.60 23.26
C SER A 272 -10.66 0.24 23.07
N LYS A 273 -11.56 0.20 24.05
CA LYS A 273 -12.75 1.06 24.11
C LYS A 273 -12.31 2.47 24.51
N SER A 274 -12.19 3.37 23.54
CA SER A 274 -11.78 4.76 23.77
C SER A 274 -12.71 5.72 23.02
N CYS A 275 -13.83 6.06 23.66
CA CYS A 275 -14.77 7.05 23.16
C CYS A 275 -14.47 8.43 23.75
N PRO A 276 -14.80 9.51 23.03
CA PRO A 276 -14.75 10.86 23.59
C PRO A 276 -15.55 10.94 24.90
N LYS A 277 -14.92 11.47 25.95
CA LYS A 277 -15.58 11.74 27.22
C LYS A 277 -16.16 13.15 27.22
N ALA A 278 -17.30 13.31 27.88
CA ALA A 278 -17.82 14.64 28.18
C ALA A 278 -16.97 15.30 29.27
N THR A 279 -16.86 16.62 29.21
CA THR A 279 -16.23 17.46 30.24
C THR A 279 -17.25 18.44 30.78
N TYR A 280 -16.99 19.03 31.96
CA TYR A 280 -17.88 20.05 32.52
C TYR A 280 -18.14 21.20 31.55
N GLU A 281 -17.13 21.65 30.78
CA GLU A 281 -17.32 22.72 29.81
C GLU A 281 -18.39 22.35 28.76
N ASN A 282 -18.34 21.11 28.26
CA ASN A 282 -19.28 20.60 27.26
C ASN A 282 -20.71 20.42 27.80
N LEU A 283 -20.90 20.44 29.12
CA LEU A 283 -22.17 20.16 29.79
C LEU A 283 -22.78 21.39 30.48
N SER A 284 -22.16 22.56 30.32
CA SER A 284 -22.53 23.80 31.02
C SER A 284 -23.98 24.25 30.81
N ASP A 285 -24.59 23.90 29.67
CA ASP A 285 -25.99 24.20 29.36
C ASP A 285 -27.00 23.22 30.00
N LEU A 286 -26.52 22.16 30.65
CA LEU A 286 -27.35 21.14 31.29
C LEU A 286 -27.49 21.41 32.78
N ASN A 287 -28.57 20.91 33.40
CA ASN A 287 -28.73 21.04 34.85
C ASN A 287 -27.75 20.12 35.63
N GLN A 288 -27.50 20.45 36.90
CA GLN A 288 -26.52 19.74 37.73
C GLN A 288 -26.71 18.22 37.75
N TYR A 289 -27.94 17.74 37.96
CA TYR A 289 -28.22 16.30 37.97
C TYR A 289 -27.86 15.59 36.65
N CYS A 290 -28.07 16.25 35.51
CA CYS A 290 -27.68 15.70 34.21
C CYS A 290 -26.16 15.68 34.04
N GLN A 291 -25.47 16.75 34.47
CA GLN A 291 -24.02 16.83 34.43
C GLN A 291 -23.40 15.70 35.25
N GLU A 292 -23.84 15.52 36.50
CA GLU A 292 -23.38 14.45 37.39
C GLU A 292 -23.64 13.06 36.80
N PHE A 293 -24.86 12.83 36.29
CA PHE A 293 -25.20 11.56 35.64
C PHE A 293 -24.27 11.24 34.45
N ILE A 294 -24.02 12.23 33.59
CA ILE A 294 -23.18 12.04 32.39
C ILE A 294 -21.72 11.82 32.76
N LEU A 295 -21.20 12.54 33.76
CA LEU A 295 -19.80 12.45 34.17
C LEU A 295 -19.46 11.14 34.89
N ASP A 296 -20.46 10.47 35.47
CA ASP A 296 -20.31 9.15 36.10
C ASP A 296 -20.29 7.99 35.08
N LEU A 297 -20.69 8.25 33.83
CA LEU A 297 -20.75 7.20 32.80
C LEU A 297 -19.38 6.58 32.53
N SER A 298 -19.37 5.25 32.45
CA SER A 298 -18.20 4.50 32.05
C SER A 298 -17.86 4.75 30.58
N THR A 299 -16.64 4.40 30.18
CA THR A 299 -16.15 4.73 28.83
C THR A 299 -16.94 3.98 27.77
N CYS A 300 -17.49 4.71 26.80
CA CYS A 300 -18.36 4.16 25.74
C CYS A 300 -19.67 3.53 26.24
N GLU A 301 -20.12 3.90 27.43
CA GLU A 301 -21.41 3.46 27.95
C GLU A 301 -22.57 4.06 27.15
N ILE A 302 -23.57 3.22 26.86
CA ILE A 302 -24.85 3.69 26.33
C ILE A 302 -25.80 3.74 27.53
N PRO A 303 -26.05 4.94 28.09
CA PRO A 303 -26.69 5.08 29.38
C PRO A 303 -28.14 4.59 29.34
N ASN A 304 -28.51 3.79 30.34
CA ASN A 304 -29.91 3.49 30.63
C ASN A 304 -30.40 4.35 31.80
N TYR A 305 -31.12 5.42 31.48
CA TYR A 305 -31.64 6.37 32.47
C TYR A 305 -33.13 6.13 32.81
N SER A 306 -33.73 5.00 32.38
CA SER A 306 -35.17 4.75 32.59
C SER A 306 -35.59 4.80 34.06
N ASN A 307 -34.70 4.36 34.96
CA ASN A 307 -34.96 4.28 36.40
C ASN A 307 -34.53 5.53 37.17
N ASN A 308 -33.96 6.53 36.48
CA ASN A 308 -33.54 7.79 37.10
C ASN A 308 -34.55 8.88 36.73
N TYR A 309 -35.52 9.14 37.60
CA TYR A 309 -36.60 10.12 37.35
C TYR A 309 -36.08 11.53 37.05
N ASN A 310 -35.03 11.98 37.73
CA ASN A 310 -34.46 13.32 37.54
C ASN A 310 -33.84 13.51 36.15
N VAL A 311 -33.30 12.42 35.60
CA VAL A 311 -32.77 12.40 34.23
C VAL A 311 -33.90 12.18 33.23
N SER A 312 -34.75 11.17 33.42
CA SER A 312 -35.77 10.76 32.45
C SER A 312 -36.89 11.77 32.25
N SER A 313 -37.23 12.56 33.27
CA SER A 313 -38.21 13.66 33.17
C SER A 313 -37.63 14.95 32.57
N ASN A 314 -36.30 15.06 32.44
CA ASN A 314 -35.65 16.24 31.88
C ASN A 314 -35.40 16.07 30.38
N TYR A 315 -36.19 16.79 29.57
CA TYR A 315 -36.09 16.73 28.12
C TYR A 315 -34.71 17.14 27.59
N ASN A 316 -34.12 18.23 28.09
CA ASN A 316 -32.81 18.70 27.63
C ASN A 316 -31.72 17.66 27.91
N CYS A 317 -31.76 17.02 29.08
CA CYS A 317 -30.82 15.97 29.45
C CYS A 317 -30.96 14.74 28.56
N THR A 318 -32.18 14.20 28.44
CA THR A 318 -32.44 13.00 27.62
C THR A 318 -32.11 13.23 26.15
N SER A 319 -32.46 14.41 25.60
CA SER A 319 -32.09 14.79 24.24
C SER A 319 -30.57 14.88 24.05
N TYR A 320 -29.85 15.46 25.02
CA TYR A 320 -28.39 15.54 24.97
C TYR A 320 -27.75 14.14 24.99
N ILE A 321 -28.24 13.28 25.87
CA ILE A 321 -27.79 11.89 26.00
C ILE A 321 -28.01 11.13 24.68
N GLN A 322 -29.22 11.18 24.12
CA GLN A 322 -29.60 10.50 22.89
C GLN A 322 -28.82 11.02 21.67
N ASP A 323 -28.45 12.30 21.64
CA ASP A 323 -27.70 12.90 20.53
C ASP A 323 -26.19 12.60 20.57
N ARG A 324 -25.64 12.16 21.71
CA ARG A 324 -24.16 12.01 21.88
C ARG A 324 -23.68 10.64 22.34
N PHE A 325 -24.40 9.96 23.23
CA PHE A 325 -23.92 8.74 23.90
C PHE A 325 -24.32 7.46 23.15
N ASN A 326 -24.00 7.45 21.86
CA ASN A 326 -24.09 6.29 20.98
C ASN A 326 -23.17 6.49 19.77
N TYR A 327 -23.07 5.46 18.93
CA TYR A 327 -22.19 5.51 17.75
C TYR A 327 -22.54 6.67 16.79
N THR A 328 -23.82 6.83 16.45
CA THR A 328 -24.29 7.83 15.50
C THR A 328 -24.03 9.24 16.00
N GLY A 329 -24.32 9.49 17.28
CA GLY A 329 -24.05 10.76 17.95
C GLY A 329 -22.56 11.08 17.99
N CYS A 330 -21.74 10.13 18.41
CA CYS A 330 -20.28 10.29 18.39
C CYS A 330 -19.76 10.61 16.98
N LEU A 331 -20.26 9.92 15.96
CA LEU A 331 -19.85 10.16 14.58
C LEU A 331 -20.23 11.57 14.09
N LYS A 332 -21.44 12.02 14.44
CA LYS A 332 -21.95 13.35 14.10
C LYS A 332 -21.04 14.45 14.66
N HIS A 333 -20.61 14.32 15.92
CA HIS A 333 -19.87 15.36 16.63
C HIS A 333 -18.34 15.25 16.51
N HIS A 334 -17.79 14.07 16.23
CA HIS A 334 -16.34 13.83 16.28
C HIS A 334 -15.70 13.37 14.97
N SER A 335 -16.47 13.23 13.88
CA SER A 335 -15.91 12.72 12.61
C SER A 335 -14.92 13.65 11.91
N GLN A 336 -14.81 14.90 12.35
CA GLN A 336 -13.84 15.87 11.84
C GLN A 336 -12.61 16.03 12.74
N ASP A 337 -12.55 15.30 13.86
CA ASP A 337 -11.42 15.34 14.76
C ASP A 337 -10.17 14.78 14.07
N LYS A 338 -9.01 15.40 14.29
CA LYS A 338 -7.74 14.97 13.67
C LYS A 338 -7.36 13.52 14.01
N ASP A 339 -7.77 13.04 15.17
CA ASP A 339 -7.53 11.68 15.69
C ASP A 339 -8.76 10.76 15.56
N PHE A 340 -9.71 11.10 14.67
CA PHE A 340 -10.94 10.33 14.47
C PHE A 340 -10.68 8.89 14.07
N PHE A 341 -9.88 8.68 13.03
CA PHE A 341 -9.49 7.36 12.58
C PHE A 341 -8.42 6.75 13.50
N LYS A 342 -8.53 5.44 13.71
CA LYS A 342 -7.49 4.64 14.34
C LYS A 342 -6.72 3.89 13.25
N ASN A 343 -5.54 3.40 13.63
CA ASN A 343 -4.59 2.82 12.69
C ASN A 343 -4.87 1.34 12.37
N TYR A 344 -6.16 0.97 12.30
CA TYR A 344 -6.57 -0.43 12.17
C TYR A 344 -7.68 -0.57 11.15
N TRP A 345 -7.47 -1.46 10.18
CA TRP A 345 -8.49 -1.97 9.29
C TRP A 345 -8.88 -3.39 9.69
N TYR A 346 -10.18 -3.67 9.68
CA TYR A 346 -10.77 -4.98 9.85
C TYR A 346 -11.38 -5.40 8.52
N VAL A 347 -10.77 -6.40 7.89
CA VAL A 347 -11.13 -6.92 6.57
C VAL A 347 -11.47 -8.40 6.71
N TYR A 348 -12.73 -8.73 6.44
CA TYR A 348 -13.31 -10.05 6.55
C TYR A 348 -13.37 -10.68 5.17
N LEU A 349 -12.71 -11.83 5.02
CA LEU A 349 -12.52 -12.54 3.76
C LEU A 349 -13.51 -13.69 3.57
N SER A 350 -14.22 -14.10 4.63
CA SER A 350 -15.12 -15.27 4.65
C SER A 350 -14.49 -16.56 4.11
N SER A 351 -13.16 -16.63 4.08
CA SER A 351 -12.35 -17.72 3.52
C SER A 351 -11.06 -17.87 4.31
N ASN A 352 -10.58 -19.09 4.47
CA ASN A 352 -9.38 -19.40 5.24
C ASN A 352 -8.29 -19.99 4.35
N ILE A 353 -7.25 -19.20 4.07
CA ILE A 353 -6.04 -19.68 3.36
C ILE A 353 -4.86 -19.95 4.30
N VAL A 354 -5.03 -19.75 5.61
CA VAL A 354 -3.95 -20.00 6.59
C VAL A 354 -3.85 -21.50 6.83
N SER A 355 -2.70 -22.07 6.44
CA SER A 355 -2.31 -23.43 6.75
C SER A 355 -1.97 -23.60 8.22
N ASP A 356 -2.30 -24.77 8.77
CA ASP A 356 -1.88 -25.30 10.07
C ASP A 356 -0.51 -25.99 10.01
N TYR A 357 0.07 -26.11 8.83
CA TYR A 357 1.44 -26.60 8.62
C TYR A 357 2.38 -25.46 8.25
N ARG A 358 3.67 -25.79 8.08
CA ARG A 358 4.66 -24.85 7.54
C ARG A 358 4.21 -24.34 6.18
N ASP A 359 4.13 -23.02 6.02
CA ASP A 359 3.71 -22.41 4.77
C ASP A 359 4.42 -21.06 4.57
N THR A 360 4.37 -20.56 3.33
CA THR A 360 4.83 -19.24 2.94
C THR A 360 3.70 -18.51 2.21
N LEU A 361 3.27 -17.40 2.78
CA LEU A 361 2.34 -16.50 2.12
C LEU A 361 3.10 -15.56 1.20
N TYR A 362 2.59 -15.36 -0.01
CA TYR A 362 3.10 -14.45 -1.02
C TYR A 362 2.06 -13.37 -1.30
N MET A 363 2.45 -12.11 -1.21
CA MET A 363 1.59 -10.96 -1.45
C MET A 363 1.97 -10.27 -2.77
N TYR A 364 0.96 -10.00 -3.58
CA TYR A 364 1.06 -9.35 -4.88
C TYR A 364 0.17 -8.11 -4.92
N ASP A 365 0.61 -7.07 -5.61
CA ASP A 365 -0.22 -5.88 -5.83
C ASP A 365 -1.31 -6.14 -6.89
N LYS A 366 -2.15 -5.14 -7.13
CA LYS A 366 -3.24 -5.22 -8.13
C LYS A 366 -2.78 -5.52 -9.57
N ASN A 367 -1.51 -5.28 -9.88
CA ASN A 367 -0.91 -5.58 -11.18
C ASN A 367 -0.19 -6.94 -11.17
N ASN A 368 -0.41 -7.75 -10.13
CA ASN A 368 0.20 -9.05 -9.92
C ASN A 368 1.74 -9.00 -9.78
N LEU A 369 2.30 -7.87 -9.32
CA LEU A 369 3.72 -7.74 -9.01
C LEU A 369 4.00 -8.09 -7.55
N PHE A 370 5.11 -8.79 -7.31
CA PHE A 370 5.46 -9.25 -5.98
C PHE A 370 5.76 -8.09 -5.01
N VAL A 371 5.11 -8.10 -3.84
CA VAL A 371 5.26 -7.09 -2.79
C VAL A 371 6.05 -7.60 -1.60
N ASN A 372 5.68 -8.78 -1.08
CA ASN A 372 6.25 -9.34 0.13
C ASN A 372 5.97 -10.85 0.24
N LYS A 373 6.78 -11.57 1.01
CA LYS A 373 6.50 -12.94 1.45
C LYS A 373 6.70 -13.08 2.95
N TYR A 374 5.97 -14.03 3.55
CA TYR A 374 6.09 -14.35 4.96
C TYR A 374 5.98 -15.84 5.18
N LYS A 375 7.04 -16.44 5.71
CA LYS A 375 7.09 -17.84 6.09
C LYS A 375 6.85 -17.96 7.60
N TYR A 376 5.99 -18.90 7.97
CA TYR A 376 5.56 -19.11 9.35
C TYR A 376 5.58 -20.60 9.71
N ARG A 377 5.57 -20.89 11.02
CA ARG A 377 5.83 -22.22 11.62
C ARG A 377 7.13 -22.83 11.09
N TYR A 378 8.25 -22.41 11.69
CA TYR A 378 9.57 -22.98 11.41
C TYR A 378 9.78 -24.29 12.14
#